data_AF-A0ABC9SRN4-F1
#
_entry.id   AF-A0ABC9SRN4-F1
#
_cell.length_a   1.000
_cell.length_b   1.000
_cell.length_c   1.000
_cell.angle_alpha   90.00
_cell.angle_beta   90.00
_cell.angle_gamma   90.00
#
_symmetry.space_group_name_H-M   'P 1'
#
loop_
_entity.id
_entity.type
_entity.pdbx_description
1 polymer ?
#
loop_
_entity_poly.entity_id
_entity_poly.type
_entity_poly.pdbx_seq_one_letter_code
_entity_poly.pdbx_strand_id
1 'polypeptide(L)'
;MNAKSIIDRERLFIQKQRLLAESRNLLDEFMNLSISLNFSKANEIKRRIDEINKEIQTHNEVFNSIDMVMGVEEASELWDLSSGYIKNLCAEGKILCKKVGKTWIIDKNQPNPNQKLTN
;
A
#
# COMPACT_ATOMS: atom_id res chain seq x y z
N MET A 1 1.56 16.07 12.14
CA MET A 1 0.61 15.08 11.56
C MET A 1 -0.80 15.62 11.68
N ASN A 2 -1.61 15.58 10.62
CA ASN A 2 -3.05 15.83 10.71
C ASN A 2 -3.74 14.46 10.77
N ALA A 3 -4.54 14.20 11.81
CA ALA A 3 -5.30 12.96 11.97
C ALA A 3 -6.11 12.57 10.71
N LYS A 4 -6.48 13.57 9.90
CA LYS A 4 -7.17 13.39 8.62
C LYS A 4 -6.40 12.51 7.62
N SER A 5 -5.08 12.69 7.45
CA SER A 5 -4.30 11.92 6.46
C SER A 5 -4.12 10.45 6.84
N ILE A 6 -4.13 10.14 8.15
CA ILE A 6 -4.04 8.77 8.67
C ILE A 6 -5.36 8.04 8.45
N ILE A 7 -6.47 8.70 8.79
CA ILE A 7 -7.82 8.18 8.59
C ILE A 7 -8.08 7.91 7.10
N ASP A 8 -7.62 8.79 6.21
CA ASP A 8 -7.77 8.60 4.77
C ASP A 8 -6.97 7.40 4.26
N ARG A 9 -5.76 7.14 4.80
CA ARG A 9 -4.95 5.96 4.46
C ARG A 9 -5.61 4.66 4.92
N GLU A 10 -6.10 4.64 6.15
CA GLU A 10 -6.78 3.47 6.71
C GLU A 10 -8.05 3.14 5.90
N ARG A 11 -8.82 4.16 5.52
CA ARG A 11 -9.99 4.00 4.63
C ARG A 11 -9.60 3.43 3.27
N LEU A 12 -8.57 3.98 2.63
CA LEU A 12 -8.07 3.47 1.34
C LEU A 12 -7.57 2.03 1.44
N PHE A 13 -6.90 1.68 2.54
CA PHE A 13 -6.46 0.30 2.79
C PHE A 13 -7.66 -0.65 2.94
N ILE A 14 -8.64 -0.28 3.77
CA ILE A 14 -9.87 -1.08 3.98
C ILE A 14 -10.65 -1.23 2.66
N GLN A 15 -10.76 -0.16 1.87
CA GLN A 15 -11.42 -0.18 0.57
C GLN A 15 -10.73 -1.16 -0.39
N LYS A 16 -9.39 -1.11 -0.47
CA LYS A 16 -8.61 -2.06 -1.28
C LYS A 16 -8.83 -3.52 -0.83
N GLN A 17 -8.88 -3.79 0.47
CA GLN A 17 -9.14 -5.16 0.97
C GLN A 17 -10.54 -5.65 0.59
N ARG A 18 -11.55 -4.77 0.62
CA ARG A 18 -12.90 -5.10 0.16
C ARG A 18 -12.94 -5.43 -1.34
N LEU A 19 -12.28 -4.60 -2.16
CA LEU A 19 -12.19 -4.81 -3.60
C LEU A 19 -11.50 -6.14 -3.93
N LEU A 20 -10.43 -6.50 -3.21
CA LEU A 20 -9.75 -7.79 -3.38
C LEU A 20 -10.65 -8.98 -3.03
N ALA A 21 -11.45 -8.86 -1.96
CA ALA A 21 -12.41 -9.89 -1.59
C ALA A 21 -13.55 -10.02 -2.63
N GLU A 22 -14.07 -8.90 -3.14
CA GLU A 22 -15.08 -8.88 -4.19
C GLU A 22 -14.55 -9.54 -5.48
N SER A 23 -13.35 -9.15 -5.92
CA SER A 23 -12.71 -9.74 -7.11
C SER A 23 -12.57 -11.26 -6.99
N ARG A 24 -12.18 -11.77 -5.81
CA ARG A 24 -12.08 -13.22 -5.56
C ARG A 24 -13.43 -13.92 -5.70
N ASN A 25 -14.47 -13.41 -5.04
CA ASN A 25 -15.81 -13.99 -5.10
C ASN A 25 -16.37 -14.00 -6.53
N LEU A 26 -16.15 -12.91 -7.26
CA LEU A 26 -16.55 -12.80 -8.67
C LEU A 26 -15.79 -13.78 -9.56
N LEU A 27 -14.51 -14.05 -9.28
CA LEU A 27 -13.74 -15.04 -10.02
C LEU A 27 -14.33 -16.45 -9.85
N ASP A 28 -14.75 -16.80 -8.63
CA ASP A 28 -15.40 -18.08 -8.35
C ASP A 28 -16.74 -18.19 -9.09
N GLU A 29 -17.55 -17.12 -9.10
CA GLU A 29 -18.81 -17.06 -9.83
C GLU A 29 -18.60 -17.15 -11.36
N PHE A 30 -17.59 -16.45 -11.88
CA PHE A 30 -17.20 -16.50 -13.29
C PHE A 30 -16.85 -17.92 -13.74
N MET A 31 -16.04 -18.64 -12.95
CA MET A 31 -15.65 -20.01 -13.23
C MET A 31 -16.86 -20.95 -13.26
N ASN A 32 -17.75 -20.83 -12.27
CA ASN A 32 -18.98 -21.62 -12.22
C ASN A 32 -19.88 -21.37 -13.43
N LEU A 33 -20.06 -20.10 -13.81
CA LEU A 33 -20.89 -19.73 -14.96
C LEU A 33 -20.28 -20.20 -16.28
N SER A 34 -18.95 -20.16 -16.41
CA SER A 34 -18.23 -20.65 -17.57
C SER A 34 -18.40 -22.15 -17.76
N ILE A 35 -18.33 -22.93 -16.68
CA ILE A 35 -18.61 -24.38 -16.69
C ILE A 35 -20.07 -24.64 -17.11
N SER A 36 -21.01 -23.82 -16.63
CA SER A 36 -22.43 -23.91 -17.01
C SER A 36 -22.75 -23.34 -18.41
N LEU A 37 -21.75 -22.89 -19.18
CA LEU A 37 -21.88 -22.27 -20.50
C LEU A 37 -22.76 -21.00 -20.53
N ASN A 38 -22.91 -20.33 -19.38
CA ASN A 38 -23.68 -19.08 -19.27
C ASN A 38 -22.81 -17.86 -19.58
N PHE A 39 -22.43 -17.73 -20.85
CA PHE A 39 -21.46 -16.72 -21.28
C PHE A 39 -21.93 -15.27 -21.16
N SER A 40 -23.25 -15.02 -21.19
CA SER A 40 -23.78 -13.65 -21.03
C SER A 40 -23.44 -13.11 -19.65
N LYS A 41 -23.77 -13.86 -18.59
CA LYS A 41 -23.46 -13.47 -17.20
C LYS A 41 -21.97 -13.52 -16.91
N ALA A 42 -21.26 -14.51 -17.47
CA ALA A 42 -19.80 -14.58 -17.32
C ALA A 42 -19.09 -13.32 -17.89
N ASN A 43 -19.57 -12.78 -19.02
CA ASN A 43 -19.02 -11.55 -19.59
C ASN A 43 -19.31 -10.31 -18.72
N GLU A 44 -20.46 -10.24 -18.06
CA GLU A 44 -20.78 -9.15 -17.12
C GLU A 44 -19.84 -9.18 -15.91
N ILE A 45 -19.64 -10.37 -15.32
CA ILE A 45 -18.72 -10.56 -14.20
C ILE A 45 -17.29 -10.21 -14.60
N LYS A 46 -16.86 -10.63 -15.79
CA LYS A 46 -15.52 -10.30 -16.30
C LYS A 46 -15.30 -8.78 -16.36
N ARG A 47 -16.27 -8.00 -16.85
CA ARG A 47 -16.16 -6.53 -16.87
C ARG A 47 -16.01 -5.97 -15.45
N ARG A 48 -16.78 -6.48 -14.49
CA ARG A 48 -16.68 -6.04 -13.08
C ARG A 48 -15.30 -6.37 -12.49
N ILE A 49 -14.74 -7.55 -12.78
CA ILE A 49 -13.38 -7.92 -12.37
C ILE A 49 -12.35 -6.94 -12.97
N ASP A 50 -12.48 -6.59 -14.25
CA ASP A 50 -11.59 -5.64 -14.93
C ASP A 50 -11.66 -4.24 -14.31
N GLU A 51 -12.87 -3.76 -13.96
CA GLU A 51 -13.09 -2.51 -13.24
C GLU A 51 -12.42 -2.52 -11.86
N ILE A 52 -12.63 -3.58 -11.08
CA ILE A 52 -12.03 -3.73 -9.75
C ILE A 52 -10.50 -3.74 -9.85
N ASN A 53 -9.94 -4.44 -10.84
CA ASN A 53 -8.49 -4.48 -11.06
C ASN A 53 -7.93 -3.07 -11.36
N LYS A 54 -8.66 -2.28 -12.15
CA LYS A 54 -8.30 -0.88 -12.41
C LYS A 54 -8.36 -0.03 -11.14
N GLU A 55 -9.40 -0.17 -10.33
CA GLU A 55 -9.51 0.53 -9.05
C GLU A 55 -8.35 0.16 -8.10
N ILE A 56 -8.03 -1.13 -7.97
CA ILE A 56 -6.91 -1.61 -7.14
C ILE A 56 -5.58 -1.03 -7.63
N GLN A 57 -5.37 -0.96 -8.95
CA GLN A 57 -4.17 -0.36 -9.53
C GLN A 57 -4.04 1.12 -9.16
N THR A 58 -5.11 1.90 -9.28
CA THR A 58 -5.12 3.31 -8.85
C THR A 58 -4.83 3.46 -7.36
N HIS A 59 -5.39 2.60 -6.51
CA HIS A 59 -5.07 2.61 -5.08
C HIS A 59 -3.57 2.33 -4.83
N ASN A 60 -2.98 1.40 -5.57
CA ASN A 60 -1.55 1.10 -5.46
C ASN A 60 -0.68 2.28 -5.89
N GLU A 61 -1.05 3.01 -6.94
CA GLU A 61 -0.31 4.19 -7.40
C GLU A 61 -0.34 5.31 -6.36
N VAL A 62 -1.49 5.55 -5.70
CA VAL A 62 -1.59 6.52 -4.60
C VAL A 62 -0.74 6.07 -3.40
N PHE A 63 -0.79 4.79 -3.03
CA PHE A 63 0.01 4.26 -1.92
C PHE A 63 1.52 4.26 -2.19
N ASN A 64 1.93 3.99 -3.44
CA ASN A 64 3.32 3.93 -3.86
C ASN A 64 3.81 5.28 -4.42
N SER A 65 3.02 6.36 -4.30
CA SER A 65 3.42 7.68 -4.77
C SER A 65 4.76 8.06 -4.13
N ILE A 66 5.63 8.67 -4.92
CA ILE A 66 6.96 9.07 -4.48
C ILE A 66 6.91 10.06 -3.30
N ASP A 67 5.81 10.82 -3.18
CA ASP A 67 5.55 11.74 -2.07
C ASP A 67 5.42 11.03 -0.71
N MET A 68 5.12 9.72 -0.71
CA MET A 68 4.92 8.92 0.49
C MET A 68 6.20 8.23 0.97
N VAL A 69 7.27 8.30 0.18
CA VAL A 69 8.55 7.70 0.52
C VAL A 69 9.64 8.77 0.57
N MET A 70 10.67 8.50 1.35
CA MET A 70 11.82 9.38 1.47
C MET A 70 13.13 8.59 1.41
N GLY A 71 14.19 9.28 1.00
CA GLY A 71 15.55 8.75 1.06
C GLY A 71 16.14 8.83 2.47
N VAL A 72 17.32 8.24 2.66
CA VAL A 72 18.02 8.30 3.96
C VAL A 72 18.40 9.73 4.34
N GLU A 73 18.85 10.55 3.39
CA GLU A 73 19.27 11.93 3.68
C GLU A 73 18.07 12.80 4.07
N GLU A 74 16.95 12.68 3.35
CA GLU A 74 15.69 13.36 3.72
C GLU A 74 15.18 12.89 5.10
N ALA A 75 15.29 11.59 5.40
CA ALA A 75 14.95 11.07 6.73
C ALA A 75 15.89 11.59 7.82
N SER A 76 17.17 11.79 7.49
CA SER A 76 18.20 12.34 8.39
C SER A 76 17.85 13.76 8.81
N GLU A 77 17.49 14.60 7.84
CA GLU A 77 17.01 15.97 8.07
C GLU A 77 15.67 15.98 8.84
N LEU A 78 14.72 15.12 8.46
CA LEU A 78 13.38 15.11 9.06
C LEU A 78 13.39 14.64 10.52
N TRP A 79 14.22 13.66 10.85
CA TRP A 79 14.24 13.05 12.18
C TRP A 79 15.37 13.56 13.08
N ASP A 80 16.26 14.41 12.55
CA ASP A 80 17.48 14.89 13.20
C ASP A 80 18.35 13.71 13.69
N LEU A 81 18.54 12.72 12.82
CA LEU A 81 19.31 11.51 13.08
C LEU A 81 20.40 11.36 12.03
N SER A 82 21.54 10.77 12.38
CA SER A 82 22.58 10.52 11.37
C SER A 82 22.13 9.51 10.32
N SER A 83 22.50 9.74 9.06
CA SER A 83 22.20 8.83 7.94
C SER A 83 22.74 7.42 8.18
N GLY A 84 23.89 7.30 8.87
CA GLY A 84 24.45 6.02 9.30
C GLY A 84 23.56 5.28 10.30
N TYR A 85 23.02 5.99 11.30
CA TYR A 85 22.10 5.41 12.27
C TYR A 85 20.80 4.95 11.60
N ILE A 86 20.23 5.76 10.70
CA ILE A 86 19.03 5.39 9.94
C ILE A 86 19.27 4.14 9.09
N LYS A 87 20.42 4.02 8.43
CA LYS A 87 20.79 2.81 7.67
C LYS A 87 20.85 1.57 8.55
N ASN A 88 21.35 1.69 9.78
CA ASN A 88 21.36 0.59 10.75
C ASN A 88 19.93 0.21 11.15
N LEU A 89 19.05 1.18 11.44
CA LEU A 89 17.64 0.92 11.72
C LEU A 89 16.93 0.21 10.56
N CYS A 90 17.21 0.60 9.31
CA CYS A 90 16.72 -0.09 8.12
C CYS A 90 17.21 -1.54 8.06
N ALA A 91 18.51 -1.77 8.26
CA ALA A 91 19.12 -3.09 8.21
C ALA A 91 18.61 -4.02 9.32
N GLU A 92 18.30 -3.46 10.48
CA GLU A 92 17.73 -4.16 11.64
C GLU A 92 16.20 -4.36 11.55
N GLY A 93 15.53 -3.78 10.55
CA GLY A 93 14.07 -3.86 10.39
C GLY A 93 13.28 -3.09 11.44
N LYS A 94 13.90 -2.09 12.10
CA LYS A 94 13.28 -1.28 13.16
C LYS A 94 12.40 -0.15 12.64
N ILE A 95 12.51 0.18 11.35
CA ILE A 95 11.69 1.17 10.66
C ILE A 95 11.14 0.59 9.35
N LEU A 96 9.97 1.06 8.93
CA LEU A 96 9.30 0.69 7.69
C LEU A 96 10.11 1.19 6.50
N CYS A 97 10.86 0.29 5.87
CA CYS A 97 11.73 0.61 4.75
C CYS A 97 11.87 -0.57 3.79
N LYS A 98 12.38 -0.30 2.59
CA LYS A 98 12.73 -1.29 1.58
C LYS A 98 14.02 -0.89 0.88
N LYS A 99 14.90 -1.87 0.64
CA LYS A 99 16.11 -1.67 -0.16
C LYS A 99 15.79 -1.87 -1.65
N VAL A 100 16.13 -0.89 -2.46
CA VAL A 100 16.04 -0.95 -3.93
C VAL A 100 17.42 -0.67 -4.51
N GLY A 101 18.08 -1.71 -5.00
CA GLY A 101 19.48 -1.65 -5.40
C GLY A 101 20.40 -1.26 -4.24
N LYS A 102 21.01 -0.07 -4.34
CA LYS A 102 21.90 0.49 -3.30
C LYS A 102 21.19 1.50 -2.38
N THR A 103 19.94 1.85 -2.68
CA THR A 103 19.21 2.92 -1.99
C THR A 103 18.20 2.32 -1.02
N TRP A 104 18.06 2.94 0.16
CA TRP A 104 16.96 2.67 1.07
C TRP A 104 15.81 3.63 0.78
N ILE A 105 14.62 3.08 0.64
CA ILE A 105 13.36 3.81 0.51
C ILE A 105 12.62 3.63 1.84
N ILE A 106 12.28 4.72 2.49
CA ILE A 106 11.70 4.76 3.83
C ILE A 106 10.28 5.30 3.73
N ASP A 107 9.29 4.71 4.41
CA ASP A 107 7.95 5.32 4.49
C ASP A 107 8.06 6.64 5.25
N LYS A 108 7.75 7.76 4.58
CA LYS A 108 7.86 9.11 5.12
C LYS A 108 6.88 9.38 6.27
N ASN A 109 5.85 8.56 6.42
CA ASN A 109 4.71 8.81 7.32
C ASN A 109 4.77 8.00 8.62
N GLN A 110 5.78 7.16 8.79
CA GLN A 110 6.00 6.47 10.05
C GLN A 110 6.53 7.44 11.13
N PRO A 111 6.31 7.14 12.42
CA PRO A 111 6.84 7.97 13.49
C PRO A 111 8.36 8.00 13.49
N ASN A 112 8.95 9.08 14.03
CA ASN A 112 10.39 9.13 14.27
C ASN A 112 10.75 7.99 15.24
N PRO A 113 11.75 7.15 14.91
CA PRO A 113 12.10 5.96 15.70
C PRO A 113 12.55 6.27 17.14
N ASN A 114 13.00 7.50 17.41
CA ASN A 114 13.39 7.95 18.76
C ASN A 114 12.28 8.69 19.51
N GLN A 115 11.13 8.94 18.88
CA GLN A 115 10.02 9.61 19.53
C GLN A 115 9.34 8.63 20.47
N LYS A 116 9.43 8.88 21.78
CA LYS A 116 8.63 8.15 22.77
C LYS A 116 7.17 8.52 22.55
N LEU A 117 6.33 7.51 22.27
CA LEU A 117 4.87 7.67 22.33
C LEU A 117 4.52 8.06 23.77
N THR A 118 4.30 9.36 24.01
CA THR A 118 3.60 9.82 25.20
C THR A 118 2.14 9.43 25.03
N ASN A 119 1.74 8.37 25.74
CA ASN A 119 0.33 8.01 25.99
C ASN A 119 -0.36 9.08 26.83
#